data_AF-A0A2H9LIY7-F1
#
_entry.id   AF-A0A2H9LIY7-F1
#
_cell.length_a   1.000
_cell.length_b   1.000
_cell.length_c   1.000
_cell.angle_alpha   90.00
_cell.angle_beta   90.00
_cell.angle_gamma   90.00
#
_symmetry.space_group_name_H-M   'P 1'
#
loop_
_entity.id
_entity.type
_entity.pdbx_description
1 polymer ?
#
loop_
_entity_poly.entity_id
_entity_poly.type
_entity_poly.pdbx_seq_one_letter_code
_entity_poly.pdbx_strand_id
1 'polypeptide(L)' 'MLSISASNWAPSSASSYFTLTWNRVGYVLAVGASVQAVLSLTVSSSISGVTSFSFNIIITATQ' A
#
# COMPACT_ATOMS: atom_id res chain seq x y z
N MET A 1 -7.11 9.89 11.79
CA MET A 1 -5.85 9.19 11.47
C MET A 1 -5.88 8.57 10.06
N LEU A 2 -4.79 8.72 9.32
CA LEU A 2 -4.59 8.07 8.02
C LEU A 2 -3.96 6.67 8.16
N SER A 3 -4.53 5.69 7.46
CA SER A 3 -3.98 4.33 7.34
C SER A 3 -4.02 3.83 5.89
N ILE A 4 -3.15 2.88 5.58
CA ILE A 4 -3.06 2.22 4.27
C ILE A 4 -3.08 0.70 4.45
N SER A 5 -3.75 0.00 3.54
CA SER A 5 -3.68 -1.45 3.43
C SER A 5 -3.74 -1.89 1.97
N ALA A 6 -3.26 -3.10 1.70
CA ALA A 6 -3.34 -3.73 0.39
C ALA A 6 -4.22 -4.97 0.47
N SER A 7 -5.11 -5.16 -0.51
CA SER A 7 -6.05 -6.28 -0.56
C SER A 7 -6.21 -6.83 -1.98
N ASN A 8 -6.93 -7.94 -2.14
CA ASN A 8 -7.24 -8.55 -3.44
C ASN A 8 -6.01 -8.81 -4.32
N TRP A 9 -4.92 -9.32 -3.72
CA TRP A 9 -3.73 -9.70 -4.45
C TRP A 9 -4.01 -10.84 -5.44
N ALA A 10 -3.65 -10.63 -6.70
CA ALA A 10 -3.72 -11.64 -7.75
C ALA A 10 -2.38 -11.68 -8.50
N PRO A 11 -1.63 -12.80 -8.47
CA PRO A 11 -1.90 -14.01 -7.68
C PRO A 11 -1.83 -13.76 -6.16
N SER A 12 -2.53 -14.56 -5.36
CA SER A 12 -2.57 -14.38 -3.89
C SER A 12 -1.19 -14.50 -3.23
N SER A 13 -0.31 -15.33 -3.81
CA SER A 13 1.09 -15.48 -3.43
C SER A 13 1.93 -14.23 -3.60
N ALA A 14 1.49 -13.26 -4.41
CA ALA A 14 2.19 -11.98 -4.55
C ALA A 14 2.31 -11.27 -3.20
N SER A 15 1.27 -11.29 -2.36
CA SER A 15 1.31 -10.63 -1.04
C SER A 15 2.51 -11.03 -0.15
N SER A 16 3.12 -12.20 -0.38
CA SER A 16 4.30 -12.67 0.35
C SER A 16 5.63 -12.09 -0.16
N TYR A 17 5.67 -11.59 -1.39
CA TYR A 17 6.88 -11.06 -2.04
C TYR A 17 6.89 -9.53 -2.15
N PHE A 18 5.72 -8.90 -2.02
CA PHE A 18 5.56 -7.46 -2.17
C PHE A 18 5.33 -6.80 -0.81
N THR A 19 5.97 -5.65 -0.58
CA THR A 19 5.75 -4.83 0.61
C THR A 19 5.34 -3.43 0.17
N LEU A 20 4.13 -3.01 0.54
CA LEU A 20 3.64 -1.66 0.34
C LEU A 20 3.87 -0.83 1.61
N THR A 21 4.55 0.30 1.45
CA THR A 21 4.74 1.30 2.51
C THR A 21 4.34 2.68 2.01
N TRP A 22 4.14 3.62 2.94
CA TRP A 22 3.87 5.01 2.61
C TRP A 22 4.38 5.94 3.71
N ASN A 23 4.55 7.22 3.39
CA ASN A 23 5.10 8.22 4.31
C ASN A 23 4.04 8.92 5.19
N ARG A 24 2.80 8.41 5.26
CA ARG A 24 1.68 9.08 5.96
C ARG A 24 0.97 8.20 7.00
N VAL A 25 1.60 7.12 7.46
CA VAL A 25 1.03 6.28 8.54
C VAL A 25 0.78 7.16 9.76
N GLY A 26 -0.42 7.10 10.32
CA GLY A 26 -0.73 7.82 11.56
C GLY A 26 -0.97 9.32 11.38
N TYR A 27 -0.82 9.87 10.18
CA TYR A 27 -0.96 11.31 9.94
C TYR A 27 -2.39 11.79 10.20
N VAL A 28 -2.54 12.96 10.83
CA VAL A 28 -3.83 13.62 11.02
C VAL A 28 -3.97 14.69 9.94
N LEU A 29 -4.91 14.47 9.01
CA LEU A 29 -5.19 15.40 7.93
C LEU A 29 -6.13 16.51 8.42
N ALA A 30 -5.68 17.75 8.35
CA ALA A 30 -6.51 18.90 8.67
C ALA A 30 -7.60 19.12 7.60
N VAL A 31 -8.75 19.66 8.02
CA VAL A 31 -9.85 19.99 7.10
C VAL A 31 -9.37 20.99 6.04
N GLY A 32 -9.64 20.70 4.78
CA GLY A 32 -9.24 21.53 3.64
C GLY A 32 -7.76 21.44 3.26
N ALA A 33 -6.94 20.66 3.98
CA ALA A 33 -5.55 20.47 3.62
C ALA A 33 -5.38 19.44 2.50
N SER A 34 -4.49 19.74 1.56
CA SER A 34 -3.99 18.79 0.56
C SER A 34 -2.54 18.47 0.87
N VAL A 35 -2.20 17.19 0.93
CA VAL A 35 -0.84 16.75 1.29
C VAL A 35 -0.33 15.71 0.31
N GLN A 36 0.95 15.78 -0.02
CA GLN A 36 1.60 14.76 -0.84
C GLN A 36 1.80 13.47 -0.05
N ALA A 37 1.39 12.34 -0.62
CA ALA A 37 1.70 11.00 -0.13
C ALA A 37 2.61 10.29 -1.15
N VAL A 38 3.63 9.62 -0.64
CA VAL A 38 4.55 8.78 -1.42
C VAL A 38 4.27 7.34 -1.05
N LEU A 39 3.88 6.55 -2.06
CA LEU A 39 3.65 5.12 -1.93
C LEU A 39 4.88 4.40 -2.48
N SER A 40 5.49 3.55 -1.66
CA SER A 40 6.68 2.79 -2.03
C SER A 40 6.33 1.30 -2.01
N LEU A 41 6.40 0.68 -3.19
CA LEU A 41 6.21 -0.75 -3.36
C LEU A 41 7.56 -1.41 -3.59
N THR A 42 7.97 -2.27 -2.68
CA THR A 42 9.24 -3.02 -2.77
C THR A 42 8.94 -4.48 -3.09
N VAL A 43 9.73 -5.05 -3.99
CA VAL A 43 9.65 -6.47 -4.37
C VAL A 43 10.84 -7.21 -3.78
N SER A 44 10.58 -8.34 -3.13
CA SER A 44 11.63 -9.25 -2.67
C SER A 44 12.35 -9.87 -3.86
N SER A 45 13.68 -9.96 -3.77
CA SER A 45 14.50 -10.67 -4.76
C SER A 45 14.25 -12.18 -4.80
N SER A 46 13.59 -12.74 -3.78
CA SER A 46 13.19 -14.15 -3.73
C SER A 46 11.89 -14.45 -4.49
N ILE A 47 11.31 -13.46 -5.18
CA ILE A 47 10.08 -13.65 -5.95
C ILE A 47 10.25 -14.76 -7.00
N SER A 48 9.26 -15.64 -7.05
CA SER A 48 9.21 -16.73 -8.02
C SER A 48 7.76 -17.04 -8.39
N GLY A 49 7.52 -17.36 -9.67
CA GLY A 49 6.19 -17.72 -10.18
C GLY A 49 5.19 -16.57 -10.31
N VAL A 50 5.58 -15.31 -10.05
CA VAL A 50 4.75 -14.12 -10.26
C VAL A 50 5.35 -13.26 -11.36
N THR A 51 4.76 -13.31 -12.55
CA THR A 51 5.17 -12.51 -13.73
C THR A 51 4.33 -11.25 -13.90
N SER A 52 3.11 -11.27 -13.37
CA SER A 52 2.16 -10.16 -13.39
C SER A 52 1.41 -10.17 -12.07
N PHE A 53 1.12 -8.98 -11.55
CA PHE A 53 0.39 -8.82 -10.30
C PHE A 53 -0.63 -7.70 -10.41
N SER A 54 -1.70 -7.82 -9.64
CA SER A 54 -2.67 -6.76 -9.37
C SER A 54 -3.11 -6.84 -7.91
N PHE A 55 -3.45 -5.69 -7.35
CA PHE A 55 -3.98 -5.58 -5.99
C PHE A 55 -4.67 -4.23 -5.83
N ASN A 56 -5.48 -4.12 -4.78
CA ASN A 56 -6.13 -2.89 -4.42
C ASN A 56 -5.35 -2.20 -3.30
N ILE A 57 -5.22 -0.87 -3.41
CA ILE A 57 -4.72 -0.02 -2.34
C ILE A 57 -5.93 0.63 -1.67
N ILE A 58 -6.08 0.42 -0.37
CA ILE A 58 -7.14 1.01 0.43
C ILE A 58 -6.52 2.06 1.33
N ILE A 59 -6.95 3.30 1.19
CA ILE A 59 -6.55 4.42 2.05
C ILE A 59 -7.77 4.80 2.88
N THR A 60 -7.62 4.74 4.20
CA THR A 60 -8.69 5.08 5.13
C THR A 60 -8.29 6.30 5.94
N ALA A 61 -9.21 7.25 6.04
CA ALA A 61 -9.11 8.40 6.94
C ALA A 61 -10.23 8.29 7.97
N THR A 62 -9.87 7.95 9.21
CA THR A 62 -10.80 8.05 10.34
C THR A 62 -10.62 9.38 11.04
N GLN A 63 -11.64 9.88 11.72
CA GLN A 63 -11.51 11.07 12.58
C GLN A 63 -10.86 10.67 13.90
#